data_AF-A0A4R0IEW1-F1
#
_entry.id   AF-A0A4R0IEW1-F1
#
_cell.length_a   1.000
_cell.length_b   1.000
_cell.length_c   1.000
_cell.angle_alpha   90.00
_cell.angle_beta   90.00
_cell.angle_gamma   90.00
#
_symmetry.space_group_name_H-M   'P 1'
#
loop_
_entity.id
_entity.type
_entity.pdbx_description
1 polymer ?
#
loop_
_entity_poly.entity_id
_entity_poly.type
_entity_poly.pdbx_seq_one_letter_code
_entity_poly.pdbx_strand_id
1 'polypeptide(L)' 'MVSVERRLVDNFWDLRDDAYDHPGRWEGVTAAALFQRLAEYVEEAEESGEPIDWRRGVADRMIAWRASEGEG' A
#
# COMPACT_ATOMS: atom_id res chain seq x y z
N MET A 1 7.18 -20.22 -7.89
CA MET A 1 7.55 -19.13 -6.95
C MET A 1 7.37 -17.83 -7.71
N VAL A 2 6.36 -17.02 -7.37
CA VAL A 2 6.15 -15.71 -8.03
C VAL A 2 7.24 -14.77 -7.52
N SER A 3 7.99 -14.12 -8.41
CA SER A 3 9.06 -13.19 -7.99
C SER A 3 8.47 -12.00 -7.23
N VAL A 4 9.25 -11.42 -6.32
CA VAL A 4 8.87 -10.23 -5.55
C VAL A 4 8.46 -9.08 -6.48
N GLU A 5 9.12 -8.95 -7.63
CA GLU A 5 8.79 -7.94 -8.65
C GLU A 5 7.37 -8.10 -9.17
N ARG A 6 6.93 -9.33 -9.43
CA ARG A 6 5.57 -9.59 -9.91
C ARG A 6 4.52 -9.31 -8.82
N ARG A 7 4.87 -9.53 -7.55
CA ARG A 7 4.00 -9.18 -6.41
C ARG A 7 3.88 -7.67 -6.21
N LEU A 8 4.97 -6.93 -6.39
CA LEU A 8 4.94 -5.46 -6.39
C LEU A 8 3.99 -4.94 -7.48
N VAL A 9 4.08 -5.48 -8.69
CA VAL A 9 3.17 -5.12 -9.79
C VAL A 9 1.71 -5.41 -9.44
N ASP A 10 1.41 -6.56 -8.83
CA ASP A 10 0.04 -6.90 -8.41
C ASP A 10 -0.50 -5.88 -7.38
N ASN A 11 0.28 -5.50 -6.36
CA ASN A 11 -0.15 -4.46 -5.39
C ASN A 11 -0.39 -3.11 -6.06
N PHE A 12 0.41 -2.74 -7.06
CA PHE A 12 0.18 -1.50 -7.81
C PHE A 12 -1.15 -1.54 -8.57
N TRP A 13 -1.54 -2.69 -9.13
CA TRP A 13 -2.85 -2.84 -9.75
C TRP A 13 -3.98 -2.79 -8.73
N ASP A 14 -3.84 -3.43 -7.57
CA ASP A 14 -4.84 -3.38 -6.50
C ASP A 14 -5.05 -1.95 -5.98
N LEU A 15 -3.97 -1.18 -5.79
CA LEU A 15 -4.04 0.23 -5.39
C LEU A 15 -4.70 1.11 -6.46
N ARG A 16 -4.42 0.85 -7.74
CA ARG A 16 -5.08 1.55 -8.86
C ARG A 16 -6.58 1.27 -8.84
N ASP A 17 -6.97 0.02 -8.64
CA ASP A 17 -8.37 -0.41 -8.65
C ASP A 17 -9.13 0.22 -7.48
N ASP A 18 -8.59 0.23 -6.27
CA ASP A 18 -9.20 0.93 -5.14
C ASP A 18 -9.31 2.44 -5.40
N ALA A 19 -8.28 3.08 -5.96
CA ALA A 19 -8.34 4.50 -6.30
C ALA A 19 -9.37 4.82 -7.39
N TYR A 20 -9.60 3.88 -8.32
CA TYR A 20 -10.63 4.00 -9.34
C TYR A 20 -12.03 3.86 -8.74
N ASP A 21 -12.23 2.88 -7.86
CA ASP A 21 -13.52 2.60 -7.23
C ASP A 21 -13.87 3.61 -6.11
N HIS A 22 -12.86 4.21 -5.48
CA HIS A 22 -13.00 5.11 -4.33
C HIS A 22 -12.15 6.39 -4.45
N PRO A 23 -12.34 7.21 -5.50
CA PRO A 23 -11.46 8.35 -5.78
C PRO A 23 -11.37 9.36 -4.64
N GLY A 24 -12.45 9.56 -3.86
CA GLY A 24 -12.45 10.46 -2.70
C GLY A 24 -11.46 10.06 -1.59
N ARG A 25 -11.13 8.77 -1.44
CA ARG A 25 -10.11 8.34 -0.47
C ARG A 25 -8.71 8.79 -0.85
N TRP A 26 -8.47 9.03 -2.13
CA TRP A 26 -7.14 9.31 -2.69
C TRP A 26 -6.97 10.78 -3.10
N GLU A 27 -7.97 11.61 -2.83
CA GLU A 27 -7.90 13.05 -3.07
C GLU A 27 -6.75 13.68 -2.25
N GLY A 28 -5.92 14.50 -2.90
CA GLY A 28 -4.76 15.13 -2.27
C GLY A 28 -3.56 14.21 -2.02
N VAL A 29 -3.66 12.90 -2.29
CA VAL A 29 -2.52 11.99 -2.16
C VAL A 29 -1.49 12.27 -3.26
N THR A 30 -0.26 12.55 -2.85
CA THR A 30 0.87 12.74 -3.76
C THR A 30 1.65 11.43 -3.91
N ALA A 31 2.38 11.29 -5.02
CA ALA A 31 3.31 10.17 -5.20
C ALA A 31 4.34 10.10 -4.06
N ALA A 32 4.81 11.24 -3.55
CA ALA A 32 5.75 11.30 -2.43
C ALA A 32 5.15 10.72 -1.14
N ALA A 33 3.90 11.07 -0.81
CA ALA A 33 3.21 10.51 0.35
C ALA A 33 3.02 8.98 0.22
N LEU A 34 2.69 8.52 -0.99
CA LEU A 34 2.53 7.09 -1.28
C LEU A 34 3.85 6.32 -1.09
N PHE A 35 4.97 6.83 -1.62
CA PHE A 35 6.28 6.20 -1.46
C PHE A 35 6.80 6.27 -0.03
N GLN A 36 6.57 7.37 0.68
CA GLN A 36 6.92 7.51 2.09
C GLN A 36 6.21 6.44 2.93
N ARG A 37 4.90 6.29 2.76
CA ARG A 37 4.12 5.31 3.52
C ARG A 37 4.52 3.86 3.19
N LEU A 38 4.83 3.59 1.93
CA LEU A 38 5.36 2.29 1.52
C LEU A 38 6.72 1.99 2.17
N ALA A 39 7.61 2.98 2.26
CA ALA A 39 8.92 2.82 2.89
C ALA A 39 8.79 2.52 4.38
N GLU A 40 7.92 3.23 5.10
CA GLU A 40 7.63 2.99 6.51
C GLU A 40 7.14 1.55 6.75
N TYR A 41 6.29 1.01 5.87
CA TYR A 41 5.83 -0.37 5.99
C TYR A 41 6.91 -1.42 5.76
N VAL A 42 7.87 -1.13 4.89
CA VAL A 42 9.02 -2.01 4.69
C VAL A 42 9.93 -1.97 5.92
N GLU A 43 10.20 -0.78 6.45
CA GLU A 43 11.03 -0.57 7.64
C GLU A 43 10.44 -1.27 8.87
N GLU A 44 9.14 -1.08 9.16
CA GLU A 44 8.45 -1.75 10.28
C GLU A 44 8.54 -3.28 10.21
N ALA A 45 8.46 -3.85 9.01
CA ALA A 45 8.57 -5.28 8.81
C ALA A 45 10.01 -5.78 8.98
N GLU A 46 11.00 -5.02 8.53
CA GLU A 46 12.41 -5.31 8.77
C GLU A 46 12.75 -5.24 10.27
N GLU A 47 12.27 -4.23 10.99
CA GLU A 47 12.50 -4.05 12.43
C GLU A 47 11.85 -5.15 13.28
N SER A 48 10.63 -5.57 12.93
CA SER A 48 9.89 -6.63 13.64
C SER A 48 10.41 -8.04 13.32
N GLY A 49 11.25 -8.19 12.29
CA GLY A 49 11.67 -9.48 11.78
C GLY A 49 10.52 -10.29 11.15
N GLU A 50 9.38 -9.65 10.89
CA GLU A 50 8.23 -10.27 10.25
C GLU A 50 8.39 -10.26 8.72
N PRO A 51 8.14 -11.38 8.03
CA PRO A 51 8.18 -11.39 6.58
C PRO A 51 7.06 -10.51 6.01
N ILE A 52 7.42 -9.57 5.13
CA ILE A 52 6.44 -8.78 4.39
C ILE A 52 5.60 -9.71 3.50
N ASP A 53 4.29 -9.75 3.76
CA ASP A 53 3.34 -10.38 2.84
C ASP A 53 3.05 -9.44 1.66
N TRP A 54 3.97 -9.45 0.70
CA TRP A 54 3.83 -8.75 -0.58
C TRP A 54 2.66 -9.24 -1.42
N ARG A 55 1.92 -10.30 -1.05
CA ARG A 55 0.83 -10.79 -1.90
C ARG A 55 -0.50 -10.11 -1.62
N ARG A 56 -0.73 -9.66 -0.39
CA ARG A 56 -2.00 -9.04 0.04
C ARG A 56 -1.80 -7.95 1.09
N GLY A 57 -0.80 -8.10 1.95
CA GLY A 57 -0.63 -7.22 3.10
C GLY A 57 -0.29 -5.76 2.76
N VAL A 58 0.43 -5.51 1.66
CA VAL A 58 0.91 -4.15 1.34
C VAL A 58 -0.22 -3.27 0.79
N ALA A 59 -0.93 -3.71 -0.25
CA ALA A 59 -2.08 -2.99 -0.79
C ALA A 59 -3.17 -2.82 0.28
N ASP A 60 -3.52 -3.87 1.01
CA ASP A 60 -4.52 -3.82 2.09
C ASP A 60 -4.14 -2.80 3.18
N ARG A 61 -2.86 -2.77 3.61
CA ARG A 61 -2.38 -1.77 4.59
C ARG A 61 -2.41 -0.35 4.06
N MET A 62 -2.08 -0.15 2.79
CA MET A 62 -2.12 1.18 2.16
C MET A 62 -3.56 1.68 2.01
N ILE A 63 -4.49 0.81 1.63
CA ILE A 63 -5.92 1.13 1.56
C ILE A 63 -6.48 1.42 2.96
N ALA A 64 -6.12 0.61 3.97
CA ALA A 64 -6.54 0.83 5.35
C ALA A 64 -6.04 2.17 5.91
N TRP A 65 -4.79 2.55 5.60
CA TRP A 65 -4.28 3.88 5.93
C TRP A 65 -5.14 4.99 5.31
N ARG A 66 -5.47 4.92 4.02
CA ARG A 66 -6.33 5.91 3.37
C ARG A 66 -7.74 5.94 3.94
N ALA A 67 -8.32 4.79 4.24
CA ALA A 67 -9.64 4.72 4.86
C ALA A 67 -9.66 5.41 6.23
N SER A 68 -8.60 5.26 7.04
CA SER A 68 -8.50 5.88 8.36
C SER A 68 -8.33 7.41 8.34
N GLU A 69 -7.76 7.99 7.27
CA GLU A 69 -7.62 9.45 7.13
C GLU A 69 -8.88 10.15 6.59
N GLY A 70 -9.80 9.41 5.97
CA GLY A 70 -11.06 9.96 5.43
C GLY A 70 -12.18 10.10 6.45
N GLU A 71 -12.02 9.56 7.67
CA GLU A 71 -13.00 9.62 8.76
C GLU A 71 -12.75 10.78 9.75
N GLY A 72 -11.79 11.68 9.43
CA GLY A 72 -11.40 12.84 10.24
C GLY A 72 -12.05 14.17 9.84
#